data_AF-A0A1J5IEQ1-F1
#
_entry.id   AF-A0A1J5IEQ1-F1
#
_cell.length_a   1.000
_cell.length_b   1.000
_cell.length_c   1.000
_cell.angle_alpha   90.00
_cell.angle_beta   90.00
_cell.angle_gamma   90.00
#
_symmetry.space_group_name_H-M   'P 1'
#
loop_
_entity.id
_entity.type
_entity.pdbx_description
1 polymer ?
#
loop_
_entity_poly.entity_id
_entity_poly.type
_entity_poly.pdbx_seq_one_letter_code
_entity_poly.pdbx_strand_id
1 'polypeptide(L)'
;MGSLREAIRKALTAGEVAGVVGLILEEGHPRPHLFTKEAIDELERLVVGDVRYPLAGVLLKIHRSDPEARLGIVARGCDERAVLELDRNEQLNGEGVVIFGIACTQEQANACQCAQPYPSSHLFGERAAPVSDSERFDRLESLSKEERFQYWMDQFGKCIKCYGCRNICPMCFCPDCVLEDNDLIKTGNIPPEVPIFHLVRAFHMAERCVDCGLCEEACPAGIPLRTLYKKMRNVVTTQFGFTPGITKEGKGPLQYLGDGEFGKQEGH
;
A
#
# COMPACT_ATOMS: atom_id res chain seq x y z
N MET A 1 9.56 -7.94 -21.70
CA MET A 1 8.43 -6.99 -21.72
C MET A 1 7.38 -7.34 -22.77
N GLY A 2 7.73 -8.08 -23.84
CA GLY A 2 6.80 -8.47 -24.92
C GLY A 2 5.54 -9.20 -24.43
N SER A 3 5.68 -10.20 -23.56
CA SER A 3 4.53 -10.96 -23.00
C SER A 3 3.53 -10.07 -22.26
N LEU A 4 4.01 -9.11 -21.46
CA LEU A 4 3.17 -8.16 -20.73
C LEU A 4 2.43 -7.23 -21.68
N ARG A 5 3.14 -6.61 -22.63
CA ARG A 5 2.54 -5.69 -23.61
C ARG A 5 1.50 -6.40 -24.48
N GLU A 6 1.80 -7.62 -24.91
CA GLU A 6 0.88 -8.43 -25.71
C GLU A 6 -0.39 -8.79 -24.93
N ALA A 7 -0.26 -9.21 -23.67
CA ALA A 7 -1.41 -9.49 -22.80
C ALA A 7 -2.29 -8.25 -22.60
N ILE A 8 -1.69 -7.09 -22.31
CA ILE A 8 -2.41 -5.82 -22.16
C ILE A 8 -3.08 -5.42 -23.47
N ARG A 9 -2.36 -5.51 -24.60
CA ARG A 9 -2.87 -5.17 -25.93
C ARG A 9 -4.07 -6.05 -26.29
N LYS A 10 -4.00 -7.34 -26.02
CA LYS A 10 -5.09 -8.29 -26.24
C LYS A 10 -6.33 -7.91 -25.41
N ALA A 11 -6.16 -7.68 -24.10
CA ALA A 11 -7.28 -7.35 -23.22
C ALA A 11 -7.98 -6.03 -23.62
N LEU A 12 -7.20 -5.00 -23.98
CA LEU A 12 -7.74 -3.71 -24.46
C LEU A 12 -8.47 -3.85 -25.79
N THR A 13 -7.86 -4.54 -26.77
CA THR A 13 -8.45 -4.66 -28.12
C THR A 13 -9.72 -5.51 -28.11
N ALA A 14 -9.75 -6.57 -27.30
CA ALA A 14 -10.91 -7.43 -27.06
C ALA A 14 -12.04 -6.76 -26.25
N GLY A 15 -11.77 -5.60 -25.62
CA GLY A 15 -12.74 -4.93 -24.76
C GLY A 15 -12.96 -5.62 -23.41
N GLU A 16 -12.04 -6.48 -22.98
CA GLU A 16 -12.08 -7.13 -21.67
C GLU A 16 -11.82 -6.14 -20.52
N VAL A 17 -11.10 -5.05 -20.83
CA VAL A 17 -10.86 -3.92 -19.92
C VAL A 17 -11.00 -2.62 -20.70
N ALA A 18 -11.60 -1.60 -20.07
CA ALA A 18 -11.73 -0.26 -20.63
C ALA A 18 -10.41 0.50 -20.66
N GLY A 19 -9.51 0.19 -19.72
CA GLY A 19 -8.17 0.78 -19.65
C GLY A 19 -7.28 0.02 -18.68
N VAL A 20 -5.97 0.17 -18.81
CA VAL A 20 -4.97 -0.45 -17.91
C VAL A 20 -4.10 0.61 -17.27
N VAL A 21 -4.07 0.66 -15.93
CA VAL A 21 -3.20 1.55 -15.17
C VAL A 21 -1.79 0.95 -15.10
N GLY A 22 -0.79 1.71 -15.54
CA GLY A 22 0.61 1.31 -15.50
C GLY A 22 1.54 2.52 -15.48
N LEU A 23 2.81 2.32 -15.82
CA LEU A 23 3.79 3.40 -15.94
C LEU A 23 4.18 3.61 -17.41
N ILE A 24 4.08 4.86 -17.87
CA ILE A 24 4.59 5.27 -19.18
C ILE A 24 5.88 6.07 -19.01
N LEU A 25 6.82 5.90 -19.94
CA LEU A 25 8.00 6.75 -20.03
C LEU A 25 7.70 7.98 -20.89
N GLU A 26 7.73 9.14 -20.28
CA GLU A 26 7.59 10.44 -20.95
C GLU A 26 8.70 11.37 -20.52
N GLU A 27 9.35 12.01 -21.50
CA GLU A 27 10.46 12.94 -21.26
C GLU A 27 11.57 12.37 -20.33
N GLY A 28 11.80 11.06 -20.40
CA GLY A 28 12.80 10.36 -19.57
C GLY A 28 12.34 10.01 -18.15
N HIS A 29 11.09 10.32 -17.78
CA HIS A 29 10.55 10.05 -16.46
C HIS A 29 9.37 9.07 -16.51
N PRO A 30 9.36 8.01 -15.67
CA PRO A 30 8.20 7.15 -15.54
C PRO A 30 7.09 7.89 -14.77
N ARG A 31 5.86 7.83 -15.27
CA ARG A 31 4.68 8.37 -14.56
C ARG A 31 3.47 7.44 -14.67
N PRO A 32 2.54 7.49 -13.69
CA PRO A 32 1.27 6.78 -13.79
C PRO A 32 0.49 7.18 -15.04
N HIS A 33 -0.02 6.19 -15.75
CA HIS A 33 -0.73 6.37 -17.02
C HIS A 33 -1.86 5.36 -17.16
N LEU A 34 -2.93 5.76 -17.85
CA LEU A 34 -4.02 4.89 -18.23
C LEU A 34 -3.89 4.55 -19.71
N PHE A 35 -3.47 3.33 -20.02
CA PHE A 35 -3.40 2.83 -21.39
C PHE A 35 -4.81 2.44 -21.86
N THR A 36 -5.23 2.93 -23.03
CA THR A 36 -6.55 2.65 -23.59
C THR A 36 -6.46 2.06 -25.00
N LYS A 37 -7.61 1.60 -25.52
CA LYS A 37 -7.69 1.03 -26.88
C LYS A 37 -7.44 2.09 -27.96
N GLU A 38 -7.86 3.33 -27.73
CA GLU A 38 -7.75 4.45 -28.66
C GLU A 38 -6.29 4.90 -28.85
N ALA A 39 -5.46 4.72 -27.82
CA ALA A 39 -4.05 5.09 -27.79
C ALA A 39 -3.14 3.85 -27.64
N ILE A 40 -3.47 2.76 -28.34
CA ILE A 40 -2.82 1.46 -28.13
C ILE A 40 -1.29 1.48 -28.37
N ASP A 41 -0.82 2.36 -29.24
CA ASP A 41 0.61 2.49 -29.57
C ASP A 41 1.44 3.06 -28.41
N GLU A 42 0.79 3.70 -27.43
CA GLU A 42 1.45 4.15 -26.20
C GLU A 42 2.01 2.99 -25.37
N LEU A 43 1.51 1.77 -25.55
CA LEU A 43 2.05 0.58 -24.91
C LEU A 43 3.53 0.33 -25.23
N GLU A 44 4.06 0.87 -26.34
CA GLU A 44 5.49 0.77 -26.63
C GLU A 44 6.36 1.58 -25.67
N ARG A 45 5.76 2.59 -25.03
CA ARG A 45 6.36 3.41 -23.97
C ARG A 45 6.03 2.89 -22.56
N LEU A 46 5.30 1.78 -22.42
CA LEU A 46 5.10 1.11 -21.13
C LEU A 46 6.47 0.69 -20.57
N VAL A 47 6.71 1.06 -19.31
CA VAL A 47 7.94 0.71 -18.58
C VAL A 47 7.64 -0.02 -17.29
N VAL A 48 8.54 -0.95 -16.97
CA VAL A 48 8.66 -1.61 -15.68
C VAL A 48 10.08 -1.35 -15.20
N GLY A 49 10.20 -0.70 -14.05
CA GLY A 49 11.50 -0.33 -13.48
C GLY A 49 11.40 -0.21 -11.96
N ASP A 50 12.41 0.39 -11.32
CA ASP A 50 12.48 0.43 -9.86
C ASP A 50 11.52 1.44 -9.23
N VAL A 51 11.19 2.50 -9.96
CA VAL A 51 10.29 3.56 -9.47
C VAL A 51 8.92 3.00 -9.13
N ARG A 52 8.45 3.30 -7.92
CA ARG A 52 7.14 2.88 -7.43
C ARG A 52 6.19 4.06 -7.37
N TYR A 53 4.96 3.82 -7.80
CA TYR A 53 3.83 4.75 -7.67
C TYR A 53 2.66 4.02 -7.04
N PRO A 54 1.70 4.73 -6.40
CA PRO A 54 0.53 4.12 -5.78
C PRO A 54 -0.50 3.74 -6.85
N LEU A 55 -0.20 2.78 -7.72
CA LEU A 55 -1.05 2.42 -8.86
C LEU A 55 -2.44 1.96 -8.42
N ALA A 56 -2.57 1.21 -7.31
CA ALA A 56 -3.87 0.88 -6.74
C ALA A 56 -4.67 2.13 -6.30
N GLY A 57 -4.00 3.18 -5.81
CA GLY A 57 -4.64 4.45 -5.47
C GLY A 57 -5.04 5.26 -6.72
N VAL A 58 -4.27 5.18 -7.80
CA VAL A 58 -4.63 5.78 -9.11
C VAL A 58 -5.83 5.04 -9.71
N LEU A 59 -5.81 3.71 -9.70
CA LEU A 59 -6.91 2.85 -10.13
C LEU A 59 -8.20 3.19 -9.37
N LEU A 60 -8.14 3.32 -8.05
CA LEU A 60 -9.28 3.71 -7.21
C LEU A 60 -9.88 5.06 -7.63
N LYS A 61 -9.05 6.06 -7.96
CA LYS A 61 -9.54 7.38 -8.42
C LYS A 61 -10.26 7.28 -9.76
N ILE A 62 -9.78 6.43 -10.67
CA ILE A 62 -10.42 6.20 -11.97
C ILE A 62 -11.74 5.46 -11.76
N HIS A 63 -11.73 4.39 -10.97
CA HIS A 63 -12.93 3.61 -10.62
C HIS A 63 -14.02 4.48 -9.98
N ARG A 64 -13.66 5.43 -9.11
CA ARG A 64 -14.65 6.37 -8.53
C ARG A 64 -15.34 7.27 -9.57
N SER A 65 -14.70 7.49 -10.72
CA SER A 65 -15.28 8.27 -11.82
C SER A 65 -16.18 7.41 -12.73
N ASP A 66 -15.87 6.12 -12.83
CA ASP A 66 -16.66 5.13 -13.58
C ASP A 66 -16.66 3.77 -12.86
N PRO A 67 -17.60 3.54 -11.93
CA PRO A 67 -17.62 2.33 -11.09
C PRO A 67 -17.91 1.04 -11.86
N GLU A 68 -18.57 1.13 -13.02
CA GLU A 68 -18.94 -0.03 -13.84
C GLU A 68 -17.81 -0.43 -14.81
N ALA A 69 -16.83 0.44 -15.03
CA ALA A 69 -15.70 0.14 -15.88
C ALA A 69 -14.86 -1.00 -15.30
N ARG A 70 -14.67 -2.03 -16.13
CA ARG A 70 -13.67 -3.07 -15.88
C ARG A 70 -12.28 -2.53 -16.22
N LEU A 71 -11.39 -2.46 -15.25
CA LEU A 71 -10.07 -1.83 -15.38
C LEU A 71 -8.95 -2.85 -15.19
N GLY A 72 -7.82 -2.64 -15.84
CA GLY A 72 -6.59 -3.38 -15.61
C GLY A 72 -5.59 -2.61 -14.76
N ILE A 73 -4.66 -3.32 -14.13
CA ILE A 73 -3.53 -2.73 -13.41
C ILE A 73 -2.25 -3.55 -13.65
N VAL A 74 -1.15 -2.88 -13.98
CA VAL A 74 0.20 -3.48 -13.96
C VAL A 74 0.67 -3.49 -12.51
N ALA A 75 0.67 -4.67 -11.89
CA ALA A 75 0.73 -4.78 -10.44
C ALA A 75 1.89 -5.66 -9.96
N ARG A 76 2.58 -5.22 -8.91
CA ARG A 76 3.47 -6.06 -8.10
C ARG A 76 2.65 -6.76 -7.01
N GLY A 77 3.30 -7.62 -6.23
CA GLY A 77 2.63 -8.29 -5.09
C GLY A 77 2.01 -7.29 -4.09
N CYS A 78 2.66 -6.15 -3.83
CA CYS A 78 2.09 -5.12 -2.95
C CYS A 78 0.86 -4.40 -3.53
N ASP A 79 0.76 -4.29 -4.86
CA ASP A 79 -0.41 -3.69 -5.52
C ASP A 79 -1.59 -4.65 -5.49
N GLU A 80 -1.38 -5.95 -5.72
CA GLU A 80 -2.43 -6.97 -5.57
C GLU A 80 -3.00 -6.97 -4.15
N ARG A 81 -2.14 -6.96 -3.12
CA ARG A 81 -2.61 -6.83 -1.73
C ARG A 81 -3.41 -5.55 -1.50
N ALA A 82 -3.03 -4.45 -2.13
CA ALA A 82 -3.77 -3.19 -2.05
C ALA A 82 -5.14 -3.28 -2.73
N VAL A 83 -5.24 -3.94 -3.89
CA VAL A 83 -6.51 -4.18 -4.59
C VAL A 83 -7.42 -5.05 -3.73
N LEU A 84 -6.93 -6.18 -3.21
CA LEU A 84 -7.72 -7.05 -2.31
C LEU A 84 -8.21 -6.29 -1.08
N GLU A 85 -7.37 -5.41 -0.55
CA GLU A 85 -7.69 -4.68 0.66
C GLU A 85 -8.70 -3.56 0.43
N LEU A 86 -8.57 -2.85 -0.68
CA LEU A 86 -9.55 -1.85 -1.07
C LEU A 86 -10.92 -2.52 -1.39
N ASP A 87 -10.93 -3.73 -1.99
CA ASP A 87 -12.15 -4.50 -2.28
C ASP A 87 -12.86 -4.90 -0.98
N ARG A 88 -12.12 -5.46 -0.01
CA ARG A 88 -12.66 -5.80 1.31
C ARG A 88 -13.28 -4.61 2.04
N ASN A 89 -12.71 -3.43 1.88
CA ASN A 89 -13.23 -2.19 2.47
C ASN A 89 -14.30 -1.51 1.60
N GLU A 90 -14.84 -2.20 0.59
CA GLU A 90 -15.91 -1.72 -0.30
C GLU A 90 -15.53 -0.43 -1.03
N GLN A 91 -14.23 -0.24 -1.32
CA GLN A 91 -13.72 0.95 -2.02
C GLN A 91 -13.62 0.74 -3.53
N LEU A 92 -13.47 -0.50 -3.97
CA LEU A 92 -13.61 -0.89 -5.37
C LEU A 92 -14.37 -2.21 -5.48
N ASN A 93 -14.82 -2.54 -6.69
CA ASN A 93 -15.18 -3.91 -7.04
C ASN A 93 -13.95 -4.67 -7.55
N GLY A 94 -13.40 -5.58 -6.73
CA GLY A 94 -12.23 -6.39 -7.09
C GLY A 94 -12.44 -7.30 -8.31
N GLU A 95 -13.67 -7.74 -8.59
CA GLU A 95 -13.99 -8.56 -9.78
C GLU A 95 -13.90 -7.76 -11.08
N GLY A 96 -14.07 -6.45 -10.98
CA GLY A 96 -13.88 -5.48 -12.06
C GLY A 96 -12.41 -5.15 -12.34
N VAL A 97 -11.46 -5.74 -11.61
CA VAL A 97 -10.03 -5.45 -11.77
C VAL A 97 -9.26 -6.64 -12.34
N VAL A 98 -8.53 -6.40 -13.43
CA VAL A 98 -7.64 -7.39 -14.06
C VAL A 98 -6.19 -7.09 -13.70
N ILE A 99 -5.52 -8.05 -13.06
CA ILE A 99 -4.12 -7.92 -12.64
C ILE A 99 -3.19 -8.40 -13.75
N PHE A 100 -2.39 -7.47 -14.29
CA PHE A 100 -1.27 -7.76 -15.18
C PHE A 100 0.01 -7.82 -14.34
N GLY A 101 0.28 -8.99 -13.78
CA GLY A 101 1.26 -9.10 -12.70
C GLY A 101 2.72 -9.08 -13.16
N ILE A 102 3.53 -8.34 -12.41
CA ILE A 102 4.98 -8.24 -12.57
C ILE A 102 5.70 -8.68 -11.29
N ALA A 103 6.83 -9.37 -11.43
CA ALA A 103 7.69 -9.72 -10.31
C ALA A 103 8.68 -8.59 -9.99
N CYS A 104 8.89 -8.34 -8.70
CA CYS A 104 10.05 -7.60 -8.25
C CYS A 104 11.33 -8.41 -8.49
N THR A 105 12.45 -7.74 -8.76
CA THR A 105 13.78 -8.38 -8.78
C THR A 105 14.19 -8.81 -7.37
N GLN A 106 15.20 -9.69 -7.26
CA GLN A 106 15.71 -10.08 -5.94
C GLN A 106 16.27 -8.89 -5.16
N GLU A 107 16.94 -7.96 -5.84
CA GLU A 107 17.44 -6.72 -5.23
C GLU A 107 16.31 -5.88 -4.63
N GLN A 108 15.22 -5.70 -5.38
CA GLN A 108 14.02 -5.01 -4.88
C GLN A 108 13.37 -5.76 -3.71
N ALA A 109 13.28 -7.09 -3.78
CA ALA A 109 12.70 -7.91 -2.72
C ALA A 109 13.51 -7.81 -1.42
N ASN A 110 14.85 -7.81 -1.53
CA ASN A 110 15.78 -7.61 -0.41
C ASN A 110 15.66 -6.20 0.18
N ALA A 111 15.74 -5.16 -0.67
CA ALA A 111 15.60 -3.78 -0.23
C ALA A 111 14.24 -3.52 0.45
N CYS A 112 13.18 -4.14 -0.07
CA CYS A 112 11.84 -4.05 0.52
C CYS A 112 11.60 -5.07 1.63
N GLN A 113 12.49 -6.02 1.94
CA GLN A 113 12.23 -7.09 2.91
C GLN A 113 10.84 -7.73 2.70
N CYS A 114 10.54 -8.13 1.47
CA CYS A 114 9.20 -8.49 1.02
C CYS A 114 8.97 -10.01 1.00
N ALA A 115 8.03 -10.50 1.80
CA ALA A 115 7.64 -11.91 1.81
C ALA A 115 6.82 -12.36 0.59
N GLN A 116 6.27 -11.41 -0.19
CA GLN A 116 5.47 -11.68 -1.39
C GLN A 116 5.87 -10.70 -2.50
N PRO A 117 7.00 -10.95 -3.20
CA PRO A 117 7.58 -10.02 -4.17
C PRO A 117 6.92 -10.05 -5.56
N TYR A 118 5.89 -10.85 -5.76
CA TYR A 118 5.11 -10.93 -7.00
C TYR A 118 3.65 -11.26 -6.66
N PRO A 119 2.70 -10.90 -7.54
CA PRO A 119 1.28 -11.21 -7.37
C PRO A 119 0.97 -12.67 -7.72
N SER A 120 -0.23 -13.14 -7.37
CA SER A 120 -0.72 -14.49 -7.65
C SER A 120 -0.68 -14.85 -9.14
N SER A 121 -1.16 -13.94 -9.99
CA SER A 121 -1.06 -14.04 -11.45
C SER A 121 0.18 -13.30 -11.94
N HIS A 122 1.19 -14.04 -12.41
CA HIS A 122 2.47 -13.49 -12.82
C HIS A 122 2.68 -13.61 -14.34
N LEU A 123 2.95 -12.48 -15.01
CA LEU A 123 3.11 -12.41 -16.47
C LEU A 123 4.51 -11.98 -16.93
N PHE A 124 5.26 -11.21 -16.12
CA PHE A 124 6.56 -10.67 -16.51
C PHE A 124 7.51 -10.46 -15.33
N GLY A 125 8.80 -10.73 -15.57
CA GLY A 125 9.86 -10.69 -14.56
C GLY A 125 10.26 -12.10 -14.11
N GLU A 126 11.39 -12.21 -13.43
CA GLU A 126 11.78 -13.43 -12.74
C GLU A 126 11.26 -13.38 -11.30
N ARG A 127 10.67 -14.48 -10.82
CA ARG A 127 10.12 -14.56 -9.47
C ARG A 127 11.26 -14.53 -8.45
N ALA A 128 11.40 -13.40 -7.75
CA ALA A 128 12.29 -13.30 -6.61
C ALA A 128 11.87 -14.23 -5.46
N ALA A 129 12.85 -14.71 -4.71
CA ALA A 129 12.61 -15.44 -3.48
C ALA A 129 11.99 -14.50 -2.42
N PRO A 130 10.98 -14.98 -1.65
CA PRO A 130 10.48 -14.27 -0.47
C PRO A 130 11.60 -13.90 0.50
N VAL A 131 11.54 -12.70 1.07
CA VAL A 131 12.43 -12.25 2.13
C VAL A 131 11.65 -12.16 3.43
N SER A 132 12.01 -13.01 4.39
CA SER A 132 11.40 -13.04 5.73
C SER A 132 12.06 -12.08 6.71
N ASP A 133 13.31 -11.72 6.47
CA ASP A 133 14.13 -10.96 7.41
C ASP A 133 13.60 -9.54 7.54
N SER A 134 13.58 -9.03 8.77
CA SER A 134 13.07 -7.70 9.06
C SER A 134 14.02 -6.94 9.98
N GLU A 135 15.32 -6.92 9.64
CA GLU A 135 16.41 -6.43 10.50
C GLU A 135 16.10 -5.14 11.28
N ARG A 136 15.55 -4.11 10.62
CA ARG A 136 15.21 -2.84 11.29
C ARG A 136 14.10 -3.01 12.32
N PHE A 137 13.08 -3.80 12.01
CA PHE A 137 11.99 -4.13 12.93
C PHE A 137 12.53 -4.95 14.10
N ASP A 138 13.29 -6.00 13.82
CA ASP A 138 13.82 -6.91 14.83
C ASP A 138 14.75 -6.17 15.80
N ARG A 139 15.63 -5.30 15.27
CA ARG A 139 16.47 -4.41 16.07
C ARG A 139 15.67 -3.47 16.97
N LEU A 140 14.56 -2.90 16.48
CA LEU A 140 13.74 -2.00 17.29
C LEU A 140 12.95 -2.74 18.36
N GLU A 141 12.52 -3.97 18.08
CA GLU A 141 11.84 -4.82 19.06
C GLU A 141 12.78 -5.37 20.13
N SER A 142 14.09 -5.45 19.86
CA SER A 142 15.09 -5.83 20.88
C SER A 142 15.49 -4.71 21.84
N LEU A 143 15.12 -3.45 21.56
CA LEU A 143 15.37 -2.33 22.46
C LEU A 143 14.50 -2.40 23.72
N SER A 144 14.98 -1.83 24.83
CA SER A 144 14.13 -1.60 26.01
C SER A 144 12.95 -0.67 25.67
N LYS A 145 11.92 -0.66 26.52
CA LYS A 145 10.73 0.20 26.30
C LYS A 145 11.13 1.67 26.23
N GLU A 146 12.03 2.09 27.12
CA GLU A 146 12.55 3.45 27.24
C GLU A 146 13.35 3.83 25.99
N GLU A 147 14.30 2.99 25.56
CA GLU A 147 15.10 3.25 24.35
C GLU A 147 14.23 3.30 23.09
N ARG A 148 13.29 2.36 22.95
CA ARG A 148 12.36 2.34 21.81
C ARG A 148 11.45 3.57 21.81
N PHE A 149 10.99 4.01 22.98
CA PHE A 149 10.19 5.23 23.11
C PHE A 149 10.99 6.45 22.67
N GLN A 150 12.21 6.63 23.17
CA GLN A 150 13.09 7.73 22.77
C GLN A 150 13.39 7.70 21.27
N TYR A 151 13.69 6.52 20.71
CA TYR A 151 13.89 6.35 19.28
C TYR A 151 12.69 6.89 18.47
N TRP A 152 11.46 6.55 18.85
CA TRP A 152 10.27 7.01 18.14
C TRP A 152 10.01 8.50 18.34
N MET A 153 10.24 9.05 19.54
CA MET A 153 10.15 10.50 19.77
C MET A 153 11.14 11.26 18.88
N ASP A 154 12.38 10.78 18.76
CA ASP A 154 13.39 11.35 17.87
C ASP A 154 12.99 11.26 16.39
N GLN A 155 12.43 10.13 15.96
CA GLN A 155 11.97 10.00 14.57
C GLN A 155 10.77 10.91 14.29
N PHE A 156 9.79 10.97 15.20
CA PHE A 156 8.59 11.79 15.01
C PHE A 156 8.91 13.29 15.11
N GLY A 157 9.90 13.69 15.91
CA GLY A 157 10.36 15.08 15.99
C GLY A 157 10.88 15.66 14.67
N LYS A 158 11.26 14.81 13.70
CA LYS A 158 11.67 15.24 12.34
C LYS A 158 10.49 15.57 11.43
N CYS A 159 9.27 15.24 11.83
CA CYS A 159 8.10 15.37 10.98
C CYS A 159 7.81 16.85 10.72
N ILE A 160 7.56 17.19 9.45
CA ILE A 160 7.08 18.52 9.03
C ILE A 160 5.60 18.50 8.64
N LYS A 161 4.91 17.37 8.88
CA LYS A 161 3.49 17.15 8.56
C LYS A 161 3.11 17.56 7.12
N CYS A 162 3.96 17.23 6.15
CA CYS A 162 3.70 17.49 4.73
C CYS A 162 2.62 16.58 4.11
N TYR A 163 2.06 15.65 4.89
CA TYR A 163 1.08 14.64 4.47
C TYR A 163 1.52 13.69 3.33
N GLY A 164 2.75 13.78 2.82
CA GLY A 164 3.23 12.91 1.73
C GLY A 164 3.05 11.42 2.03
N CYS A 165 3.35 11.02 3.26
CA CYS A 165 3.18 9.64 3.71
C CYS A 165 1.71 9.19 3.73
N ARG A 166 0.74 10.08 3.97
CA ARG A 166 -0.71 9.83 3.89
C ARG A 166 -1.16 9.79 2.43
N ASN A 167 -0.81 10.80 1.65
CA ASN A 167 -1.33 11.02 0.29
C ASN A 167 -0.83 9.96 -0.70
N ILE A 168 0.35 9.38 -0.45
CA ILE A 168 0.86 8.26 -1.25
C ILE A 168 0.20 6.91 -0.89
N CYS A 169 -0.49 6.80 0.25
CA CYS A 169 -0.96 5.53 0.74
C CYS A 169 -2.30 5.15 0.08
N PRO A 170 -2.40 4.01 -0.65
CA PRO A 170 -3.67 3.58 -1.23
C PRO A 170 -4.72 3.26 -0.16
N MET A 171 -4.31 2.94 1.07
CA MET A 171 -5.21 2.61 2.19
C MET A 171 -5.79 3.83 2.91
N CYS A 172 -5.41 5.04 2.51
CA CYS A 172 -5.94 6.30 3.06
C CYS A 172 -7.04 6.84 2.15
N PHE A 173 -8.18 6.15 2.12
CA PHE A 173 -9.30 6.42 1.19
C PHE A 173 -10.51 7.13 1.83
N CYS A 174 -10.48 7.39 3.15
CA CYS A 174 -11.58 8.02 3.88
C CYS A 174 -11.93 9.39 3.28
N PRO A 175 -13.23 9.72 3.12
CA PRO A 175 -13.65 11.03 2.62
C PRO A 175 -13.29 12.14 3.62
N ASP A 176 -13.55 11.89 4.90
CA ASP A 176 -13.21 12.80 6.01
C ASP A 176 -12.03 12.22 6.80
N CYS A 177 -10.98 13.03 6.98
CA CYS A 177 -9.75 12.57 7.62
C CYS A 177 -9.53 13.27 8.96
N VAL A 178 -9.55 12.49 10.06
CA VAL A 178 -9.20 12.96 11.42
C VAL A 178 -7.82 13.64 11.47
N LEU A 179 -6.89 13.28 10.56
CA LEU A 179 -5.57 13.91 10.47
C LEU A 179 -5.60 15.36 9.98
N GLU A 180 -6.75 15.82 9.49
CA GLU A 180 -7.04 17.19 9.03
C GLU A 180 -8.09 17.89 9.90
N ASP A 181 -8.59 17.21 10.94
CA ASP A 181 -9.55 17.77 11.87
C ASP A 181 -8.86 18.70 12.87
N ASN A 182 -9.27 19.97 12.93
CA ASN A 182 -8.61 20.98 13.75
C ASN A 182 -8.79 20.78 15.25
N ASP A 183 -9.86 20.10 15.68
CA ASP A 183 -10.17 19.87 17.09
C ASP A 183 -9.42 18.64 17.62
N LEU A 184 -9.21 17.64 16.76
CA LEU A 184 -8.54 16.39 17.11
C LEU A 184 -7.03 16.42 16.84
N ILE A 185 -6.60 17.04 15.74
CA ILE A 185 -5.20 17.09 15.30
C ILE A 185 -4.91 18.42 14.60
N LYS A 186 -4.32 19.39 15.32
CA LYS A 186 -4.12 20.76 14.81
C LYS A 186 -3.39 20.79 13.46
N THR A 187 -4.02 21.38 12.45
CA THR A 187 -3.41 21.58 11.13
C THR A 187 -2.53 22.84 11.11
N GLY A 188 -1.57 22.93 10.18
CA GLY A 188 -0.83 24.17 9.92
C GLY A 188 0.25 24.60 10.93
N ASN A 189 0.48 23.86 12.02
CA ASN A 189 1.54 24.18 13.00
C ASN A 189 2.88 23.51 12.66
N ILE A 190 3.97 24.28 12.79
CA ILE A 190 5.36 23.79 12.71
C ILE A 190 6.06 24.17 14.03
N PRO A 191 6.58 23.20 14.80
CA PRO A 191 6.55 21.76 14.53
C PRO A 191 5.14 21.17 14.70
N PRO A 192 4.84 20.03 14.03
CA PRO A 192 3.57 19.36 14.20
C PRO A 192 3.42 18.74 15.60
N GLU A 193 2.18 18.45 15.99
CA GLU A 193 1.89 17.76 17.25
C GLU A 193 2.44 16.33 17.22
N VAL A 194 3.58 16.14 17.87
CA VAL A 194 4.23 14.85 18.09
C VAL A 194 3.82 14.34 19.49
N PRO A 195 3.45 13.06 19.64
CA PRO A 195 3.37 12.00 18.63
C PRO A 195 1.97 11.78 18.04
N ILE A 196 0.97 12.62 18.37
CA ILE A 196 -0.44 12.31 18.15
C ILE A 196 -0.79 11.99 16.70
N PHE A 197 -0.25 12.75 15.73
CA PHE A 197 -0.46 12.48 14.30
C PHE A 197 -0.01 11.05 13.91
N HIS A 198 1.16 10.62 14.40
CA HIS A 198 1.72 9.32 14.08
C HIS A 198 0.96 8.18 14.78
N LEU A 199 0.54 8.38 16.03
CA LEU A 199 -0.21 7.38 16.78
C LEU A 199 -1.61 7.15 16.21
N VAL A 200 -2.36 8.24 15.94
CA VAL A 200 -3.70 8.14 15.34
C VAL A 200 -3.62 7.44 13.99
N ARG A 201 -2.64 7.80 13.17
CA ARG A 201 -2.44 7.15 11.88
C ARG A 201 -2.02 5.68 12.03
N ALA A 202 -1.13 5.36 12.96
CA ALA A 202 -0.72 3.97 13.22
C ALA A 202 -1.91 3.09 13.62
N PHE A 203 -2.82 3.63 14.43
CA PHE A 203 -4.08 2.97 14.79
C PHE A 203 -4.97 2.73 13.56
N HIS A 204 -5.24 3.75 12.75
CA HIS A 204 -6.05 3.60 11.52
C HIS A 204 -5.46 2.59 10.53
N MET A 205 -4.14 2.44 10.50
CA MET A 205 -3.44 1.54 9.59
C MET A 205 -3.32 0.11 10.12
N ALA A 206 -3.67 -0.16 11.38
CA ALA A 206 -3.43 -1.45 12.05
C ALA A 206 -4.07 -2.64 11.29
N GLU A 207 -5.28 -2.46 10.76
CA GLU A 207 -6.01 -3.50 10.02
C GLU A 207 -6.06 -3.26 8.48
N ARG A 208 -5.36 -2.23 7.96
CA ARG A 208 -5.41 -1.87 6.53
C ARG A 208 -4.05 -1.85 5.85
N CYS A 209 -2.96 -1.56 6.57
CA CYS A 209 -1.64 -1.41 5.97
C CYS A 209 -1.26 -2.69 5.23
N VAL A 210 -0.93 -2.60 3.93
CA VAL A 210 -0.50 -3.73 3.05
C VAL A 210 1.02 -4.01 3.04
N ASP A 211 1.74 -3.32 3.92
CA ASP A 211 3.20 -3.36 4.07
C ASP A 211 3.99 -3.03 2.77
N CYS A 212 3.50 -2.06 1.97
CA CYS A 212 4.14 -1.69 0.70
C CYS A 212 5.35 -0.75 0.85
N GLY A 213 5.43 0.02 1.92
CA GLY A 213 6.55 0.95 2.17
C GLY A 213 6.48 2.32 1.50
N LEU A 214 5.50 2.58 0.62
CA LEU A 214 5.37 3.87 -0.07
C LEU A 214 5.34 5.08 0.88
N CYS A 215 4.74 4.92 2.06
CA CYS A 215 4.67 5.98 3.07
C CYS A 215 6.05 6.41 3.61
N GLU A 216 7.01 5.50 3.66
CA GLU A 216 8.38 5.75 4.09
C GLU A 216 9.21 6.33 2.94
N GLU A 217 9.07 5.79 1.73
CA GLU A 217 9.72 6.33 0.53
C GLU A 217 9.31 7.77 0.23
N ALA A 218 8.04 8.11 0.45
CA ALA A 218 7.54 9.46 0.25
C ALA A 218 7.90 10.44 1.38
N CYS A 219 8.57 9.99 2.45
CA CYS A 219 8.87 10.83 3.60
C CYS A 219 10.17 11.63 3.38
N PRO A 220 10.12 12.97 3.21
CA PRO A 220 11.34 13.77 3.03
C PRO A 220 12.21 13.82 4.29
N ALA A 221 11.66 13.46 5.45
CA ALA A 221 12.37 13.43 6.73
C ALA A 221 12.95 12.04 7.06
N GLY A 222 12.80 11.03 6.18
CA GLY A 222 13.35 9.69 6.37
C GLY A 222 12.78 8.95 7.59
N ILE A 223 11.54 9.24 8.00
CA ILE A 223 10.90 8.58 9.15
C ILE A 223 10.54 7.14 8.75
N PRO A 224 10.93 6.12 9.54
CA PRO A 224 10.73 4.70 9.21
C PRO A 224 9.28 4.25 9.46
N LEU A 225 8.33 4.91 8.79
CA LEU A 225 6.90 4.73 9.00
C LEU A 225 6.42 3.32 8.70
N ARG A 226 7.04 2.65 7.72
CA ARG A 226 6.69 1.26 7.40
C ARG A 226 6.93 0.36 8.60
N THR A 227 8.03 0.55 9.33
CA THR A 227 8.34 -0.26 10.51
C THR A 227 7.30 -0.10 11.63
N LEU A 228 6.80 1.13 11.84
CA LEU A 228 5.71 1.39 12.79
C LEU A 228 4.42 0.66 12.37
N TYR A 229 4.03 0.76 11.10
CA TYR A 229 2.80 0.12 10.63
C TYR A 229 2.92 -1.40 10.54
N LYS A 230 4.12 -1.94 10.28
CA LYS A 230 4.42 -3.37 10.36
C LYS A 230 4.23 -3.88 11.80
N LYS A 231 4.64 -3.10 12.81
CA LYS A 231 4.35 -3.42 14.23
C LYS A 231 2.85 -3.52 14.49
N MET A 232 2.08 -2.51 14.07
CA MET A 232 0.63 -2.48 14.29
C MET A 232 -0.08 -3.63 13.59
N ARG A 233 0.30 -3.90 12.33
CA ARG A 233 -0.15 -5.06 11.57
C ARG A 233 0.15 -6.36 12.31
N ASN A 234 1.38 -6.57 12.79
CA ASN A 234 1.76 -7.78 13.53
C ASN A 234 0.95 -7.96 14.81
N VAL A 235 0.65 -6.87 15.53
CA VAL A 235 -0.23 -6.92 16.71
C VAL A 235 -1.62 -7.42 16.31
N VAL A 236 -2.22 -6.88 15.24
CA VAL A 236 -3.53 -7.34 14.75
C VAL A 236 -3.49 -8.79 14.29
N THR A 237 -2.44 -9.21 13.59
CA THR A 237 -2.26 -10.59 13.15
C THR A 237 -2.14 -11.56 14.33
N THR A 238 -1.35 -11.23 15.36
CA THR A 238 -1.19 -12.08 16.53
C THR A 238 -2.47 -12.17 17.37
N GLN A 239 -3.18 -11.06 17.56
CA GLN A 239 -4.36 -11.03 18.43
C GLN A 239 -5.63 -11.56 17.77
N PHE A 240 -5.78 -11.36 16.45
CA PHE A 240 -7.03 -11.66 15.73
C PHE A 240 -6.85 -12.68 14.60
N GLY A 241 -5.64 -13.20 14.36
CA GLY A 241 -5.36 -14.08 13.22
C GLY A 241 -5.51 -13.39 11.86
N PHE A 242 -5.51 -12.06 11.84
CA PHE A 242 -5.90 -11.27 10.68
C PHE A 242 -4.71 -10.58 10.01
N THR A 243 -4.54 -10.78 8.70
CA THR A 243 -3.48 -10.12 7.92
C THR A 243 -4.08 -9.32 6.75
N PRO A 244 -3.90 -7.99 6.72
CA PRO A 244 -4.41 -7.14 5.64
C PRO A 244 -3.85 -7.55 4.27
N GLY A 245 -4.71 -7.55 3.24
CA GLY A 245 -4.34 -7.87 1.86
C GLY A 245 -4.05 -9.35 1.56
N ILE A 246 -4.51 -10.30 2.37
CA ILE A 246 -4.43 -11.75 2.06
C ILE A 246 -5.72 -12.28 1.41
N THR A 247 -6.87 -11.86 1.92
CA THR A 247 -8.19 -12.23 1.39
C THR A 247 -9.08 -10.99 1.31
N LYS A 248 -10.03 -11.01 0.37
CA LYS A 248 -11.10 -10.03 0.23
C LYS A 248 -12.32 -10.34 1.09
N GLU A 249 -12.38 -11.53 1.68
CA GLU A 249 -13.52 -11.99 2.47
C GLU A 249 -13.40 -11.58 3.95
N GLY A 250 -14.56 -11.30 4.56
CA GLY A 250 -14.67 -10.92 5.97
C GLY A 250 -14.42 -9.45 6.24
N LYS A 251 -14.76 -8.99 7.45
CA LYS A 251 -14.52 -7.61 7.90
C LYS A 251 -13.21 -7.53 8.68
N GLY A 252 -12.61 -6.34 8.67
CA GLY A 252 -11.49 -6.06 9.57
C GLY A 252 -11.90 -6.20 11.04
N PRO A 253 -11.01 -6.68 11.93
CA PRO A 253 -11.33 -6.92 13.33
C PRO A 253 -11.71 -5.65 14.11
N LEU A 254 -11.42 -4.46 13.58
CA LEU A 254 -11.81 -3.18 14.20
C LEU A 254 -13.09 -2.59 13.60
N GLN A 255 -13.73 -3.28 12.66
CA GLN A 255 -14.95 -2.83 11.97
C GLN A 255 -16.24 -3.44 12.54
N TYR A 256 -16.11 -4.38 13.48
CA TYR A 256 -17.22 -4.98 14.19
C TYR A 256 -16.82 -5.11 15.66
N LEU A 257 -17.77 -4.85 16.57
CA LEU A 257 -17.52 -4.87 18.02
C LEU A 257 -17.46 -6.29 18.61
N GLY A 258 -17.44 -7.34 17.77
CA GLY A 258 -17.64 -8.72 18.19
C GLY A 258 -18.99 -8.93 18.89
N ASP A 259 -19.14 -10.12 19.47
CA ASP A 259 -20.20 -10.54 20.38
C ASP A 259 -19.84 -10.27 21.87
N GLY A 260 -18.67 -9.67 22.14
CA GLY A 260 -18.36 -9.05 23.43
C GLY A 260 -17.56 -9.90 24.42
N GLU A 261 -16.84 -10.95 24.00
CA GLU A 261 -15.97 -11.71 24.91
C GLU A 261 -14.49 -11.57 24.54
N PHE A 262 -13.79 -10.64 25.20
CA PHE A 262 -12.33 -10.67 25.24
C PHE A 262 -11.90 -11.78 26.18
N GLY A 263 -11.27 -12.83 25.64
CA GLY A 263 -10.63 -13.86 26.45
C GLY A 263 -9.66 -13.19 27.44
N LYS A 264 -9.89 -13.39 28.74
CA LYS A 264 -9.01 -12.88 29.80
C LYS A 264 -7.59 -13.37 29.51
N GLN A 265 -6.71 -12.48 29.06
CA GLN A 265 -5.27 -12.74 29.14
C GLN A 265 -4.88 -12.57 30.61
N GLU A 266 -4.40 -13.65 31.22
CA GLU A 266 -3.79 -13.62 32.54
C GLU A 266 -2.63 -12.62 32.51
N GLY A 267 -2.65 -11.69 33.45
CA GLY A 267 -1.82 -10.50 33.44
C GLY A 267 -0.32 -10.76 33.57
N HIS A 268 0.45 -9.77 33.11
CA HIS A 268 1.82 -9.50 33.53
C HIS A 268 1.88 -8.09 34.11
#